data_AF-A0A7W5MQ81-F1
#
_entry.id   AF-A0A7W5MQ81-F1
#
_cell.length_a   1.000
_cell.length_b   1.000
_cell.length_c   1.000
_cell.angle_alpha   90.00
_cell.angle_beta   90.00
_cell.angle_gamma   90.00
#
_symmetry.space_group_name_H-M   'P 1'
#
loop_
_entity.id
_entity.type
_entity.pdbx_description
1 polymer ?
#
loop_
_entity_poly.entity_id
_entity_poly.type
_entity_poly.pdbx_seq_one_letter_code
_entity_poly.pdbx_strand_id
1 'polypeptide(L)' 'MDQFNLLRLYVAVADLGSLSAVARAQGLSPSTVTSALQRLEERVGARLVTRTTRRLSLTEEGERFLASCRRILADQVFA' A
#
# COMPACT_ATOMS: atom_id res chain seq x y z
N MET A 1 -2.01 13.74 2.37
CA MET A 1 -1.13 12.56 2.33
C MET A 1 -0.31 12.68 1.07
N ASP A 2 0.99 12.89 1.23
CA ASP A 2 1.97 12.99 0.15
C ASP A 2 2.25 11.60 -0.48
N GLN A 3 3.00 11.62 -1.58
CA GLN A 3 3.28 10.41 -2.36
C GLN A 3 4.10 9.38 -1.59
N PHE A 4 5.10 9.78 -0.81
CA PHE A 4 5.93 8.84 -0.05
C PHE A 4 5.12 8.13 1.03
N ASN A 5 4.23 8.86 1.71
CA ASN A 5 3.31 8.25 2.65
C ASN A 5 2.36 7.22 2.01
N LEU A 6 1.93 7.43 0.75
CA LEU A 6 1.16 6.44 0.00
C LEU A 6 1.97 5.17 -0.28
N LEU A 7 3.24 5.32 -0.68
CA LEU A 7 4.13 4.17 -0.92
C LEU A 7 4.40 3.39 0.38
N ARG A 8 4.68 4.08 1.49
CA ARG A 8 4.90 3.44 2.80
C ARG A 8 3.65 2.70 3.27
N LEU A 9 2.47 3.30 3.10
CA LEU A 9 1.20 2.65 3.42
C LEU A 9 0.99 1.40 2.58
N TYR A 10 1.28 1.46 1.28
CA TYR A 10 1.16 0.30 0.39
C TYR A 10 2.10 -0.85 0.75
N VAL A 11 3.36 -0.54 1.07
CA VAL A 11 4.31 -1.55 1.57
C VAL A 11 3.79 -2.19 2.86
N ALA A 12 3.30 -1.40 3.81
CA ALA A 12 2.72 -1.92 5.05
C ALA A 12 1.48 -2.81 4.79
N VAL A 13 0.68 -2.48 3.78
CA VAL A 13 -0.47 -3.30 3.35
C VAL A 13 -0.03 -4.66 2.82
N ALA A 14 1.04 -4.70 2.03
CA ALA A 14 1.61 -5.95 1.54
C ALA A 14 2.22 -6.79 2.68
N ASP A 15 2.92 -6.15 3.62
CA ASP A 15 3.60 -6.85 4.72
C ASP A 15 2.61 -7.40 5.76
N LEU A 16 1.54 -6.65 6.07
CA LEU A 16 0.59 -7.01 7.12
C LEU A 16 -0.63 -7.81 6.61
N GLY A 17 -0.93 -7.74 5.30
CA GLY A 17 -2.05 -8.46 4.68
C GLY A 17 -3.44 -8.11 5.23
N SER A 18 -3.57 -7.02 6.00
CA SER A 18 -4.81 -6.63 6.68
C SER A 18 -4.93 -5.12 6.82
N LEU A 19 -6.00 -4.54 6.25
CA LEU A 19 -6.28 -3.10 6.33
C LEU A 19 -6.43 -2.62 7.78
N SER A 20 -7.02 -3.43 8.66
CA SER A 20 -7.18 -3.09 10.07
C SER A 20 -5.85 -3.16 10.83
N ALA A 21 -4.96 -4.08 10.49
CA ALA A 21 -3.62 -4.14 11.08
C ALA A 21 -2.79 -2.92 10.65
N VAL A 22 -2.82 -2.58 9.36
CA VAL A 22 -2.15 -1.39 8.81
C VAL A 22 -2.67 -0.11 9.45
N ALA A 23 -4.00 0.03 9.55
CA ALA A 23 -4.64 1.18 10.17
C ALA A 23 -4.12 1.39 11.61
N ARG A 24 -4.08 0.33 12.42
CA ARG A 24 -3.53 0.39 13.78
C ARG A 24 -2.04 0.72 13.80
N ALA A 25 -1.24 0.09 12.93
CA ALA A 25 0.20 0.32 12.85
C ALA A 25 0.57 1.75 12.45
N GLN A 26 -0.28 2.40 11.64
CA GLN A 26 -0.06 3.75 11.13
C GLN A 26 -0.84 4.83 11.90
N GLY A 27 -1.61 4.47 12.95
CA GLY A 27 -2.46 5.41 13.68
C GLY A 27 -3.59 6.01 12.84
N LEU A 28 -4.06 5.29 11.82
CA LEU A 28 -5.10 5.72 10.88
C LEU A 28 -6.41 4.94 11.08
N SER A 29 -7.49 5.43 10.50
CA SER A 29 -8.73 4.65 10.37
C SER A 29 -8.66 3.69 9.17
N PRO A 30 -9.36 2.54 9.20
CA PRO A 30 -9.44 1.63 8.05
C PRO A 30 -10.01 2.28 6.78
N SER A 31 -10.89 3.27 6.92
CA SER A 31 -11.40 4.06 5.79
C SER A 31 -10.29 4.90 5.14
N THR A 32 -9.43 5.54 5.93
CA THR A 32 -8.28 6.29 5.41
C THR A 32 -7.30 5.38 4.67
N VAL A 33 -7.02 4.18 5.20
CA VAL A 33 -6.18 3.20 4.49
C VAL A 33 -6.79 2.79 3.16
N THR A 34 -8.11 2.57 3.12
CA THR A 34 -8.83 2.21 1.90
C THR A 34 -8.77 3.34 0.86
N SER A 35 -9.07 4.58 1.25
CA SER A 35 -9.01 5.73 0.33
C SER A 35 -7.59 6.05 -0.13
N ALA A 36 -6.59 5.82 0.71
CA ALA A 36 -5.18 5.94 0.32
C ALA A 36 -4.80 4.92 -0.76
N LEU A 37 -5.22 3.67 -0.60
CA LEU A 37 -5.00 2.63 -1.61
C LEU A 37 -5.71 2.97 -2.92
N GLN A 38 -6.97 3.39 -2.88
CA GLN A 38 -7.72 3.80 -4.08
C GLN A 38 -7.00 4.93 -4.84
N ARG A 39 -6.54 5.96 -4.13
CA ARG A 39 -5.77 7.05 -4.75
C ARG A 39 -4.45 6.57 -5.36
N LEU A 40 -3.81 5.59 -4.74
CA LEU A 40 -2.57 5.02 -5.29
C LEU A 40 -2.87 4.20 -6.55
N GLU A 41 -3.91 3.37 -6.54
CA GLU A 41 -4.37 2.60 -7.70
C GLU A 41 -4.79 3.51 -8.86
N GLU A 42 -5.51 4.59 -8.58
CA GLU A 42 -5.90 5.61 -9.57
C GLU A 42 -4.67 6.27 -10.21
N ARG A 43 -3.64 6.58 -9.42
CA ARG A 43 -2.40 7.20 -9.93
C ARG A 43 -1.56 6.24 -10.75
N VAL A 44 -1.51 4.96 -10.36
CA VAL A 44 -0.77 3.93 -11.09
C VAL A 44 -1.55 3.47 -12.34
N GLY A 45 -2.87 3.68 -12.36
CA GLY A 45 -3.75 3.22 -13.44
C GLY A 45 -3.97 1.71 -13.43
N ALA A 46 -3.69 1.05 -12.31
CA ALA A 46 -3.81 -0.39 -12.15
C ALA A 46 -4.30 -0.75 -10.75
N ARG A 47 -5.01 -1.88 -10.66
CA ARG A 47 -5.42 -2.43 -9.38
C ARG A 47 -4.23 -3.15 -8.76
N LEU A 48 -3.86 -2.77 -7.54
CA LEU A 48 -2.70 -3.28 -6.82
C LEU A 48 -3.09 -4.32 -5.79
N VAL A 49 -4.32 -4.21 -5.25
CA VAL A 49 -4.84 -5.11 -4.23
C VAL A 49 -6.16 -5.75 -4.66
N THR A 50 -6.30 -7.03 -4.37
CA THR A 50 -7.57 -7.75 -4.41
C THR A 50 -8.06 -7.97 -2.99
N ARG A 51 -9.35 -7.68 -2.77
CA ARG A 51 -10.02 -7.99 -1.50
C ARG A 51 -10.88 -9.21 -1.74
N THR A 52 -10.45 -10.36 -1.23
CA THR A 52 -11.40 -11.45 -0.97
C THR A 52 -11.99 -11.21 0.42
N THR A 53 -13.22 -11.67 0.67
CA THR A 53 -13.95 -11.44 1.93
C THR A 53 -13.23 -11.99 3.18
N ARG A 54 -12.11 -12.69 3.01
CA ARG A 54 -11.31 -13.28 4.10
C ARG A 54 -9.84 -12.86 4.09
N ARG A 55 -9.28 -12.39 2.97
CA ARG A 55 -7.86 -12.00 2.85
C ARG A 55 -7.66 -10.89 1.84
N LEU A 56 -6.76 -9.96 2.19
CA LEU A 56 -6.19 -9.03 1.24
C LEU A 56 -5.00 -9.72 0.54
N SER A 57 -4.93 -9.60 -0.78
CA SER A 57 -3.86 -10.20 -1.59
C SER A 57 -3.45 -9.22 -2.66
N LEU A 58 -2.19 -9.25 -3.08
CA LEU A 58 -1.70 -8.40 -4.16
C LEU A 58 -2.12 -8.98 -5.51
N THR A 59 -2.32 -8.11 -6.49
CA THR A 59 -2.36 -8.49 -7.91
C THR A 59 -0.93 -8.73 -8.41
N GLU A 60 -0.78 -9.25 -9.63
CA GLU A 60 0.54 -9.40 -10.25
C GLU A 60 1.22 -8.03 -10.44
N GLU A 61 0.45 -7.04 -10.87
CA GLU A 61 0.83 -5.64 -10.98
C GLU A 61 1.18 -5.06 -9.62
N GLY A 62 0.43 -5.44 -8.58
CA GLY A 62 0.69 -5.11 -7.19
C GLY A 62 2.06 -5.59 -6.71
N GLU A 63 2.41 -6.84 -6.99
CA GLU A 63 3.72 -7.41 -6.63
C GLU A 63 4.87 -6.70 -7.36
N ARG A 64 4.73 -6.46 -8.67
CA ARG A 64 5.72 -5.71 -9.46
C ARG A 64 5.91 -4.28 -8.96
N PHE A 65 4.79 -3.62 -8.64
CA PHE A 65 4.82 -2.27 -8.09
C PHE A 65 5.42 -2.23 -6.70
N LEU A 66 5.16 -3.25 -5.85
CA LEU A 66 5.72 -3.36 -4.51
C LEU A 66 7.26 -3.40 -4.53
N ALA A 67 7.84 -4.17 -5.45
CA ALA A 67 9.30 -4.20 -5.62
C ALA A 67 9.87 -2.81 -5.95
N SER A 68 9.18 -2.06 -6.82
CA SER A 68 9.55 -0.68 -7.15
C SER A 68 9.40 0.26 -5.96
N CYS A 69 8.32 0.15 -5.18
CA CYS A 69 8.09 0.94 -3.97
C CYS A 69 9.20 0.73 -2.94
N ARG A 70 9.55 -0.53 -2.67
CA ARG A 70 10.62 -0.88 -1.71
C ARG A 70 11.96 -0.31 -2.14
N ARG A 71 12.29 -0.35 -3.44
CA ARG A 71 13.50 0.28 -3.97
C ARG A 71 13.50 1.81 -3.79
N ILE A 72 12.41 2.48 -4.19
CA ILE A 72 12.28 3.94 -4.04
C ILE A 72 12.42 4.35 -2.56
N LEU A 73 11.76 3.63 -1.65
CA LEU A 73 11.83 3.93 -0.23
C LEU A 73 13.20 3.63 0.39
N ALA A 74 13.90 2.60 -0.10
CA ALA A 74 15.27 2.32 0.33
C ALA A 74 16.22 3.44 -0.09
N ASP A 75 16.10 3.92 -1.33
CA ASP A 75 16.94 5.02 -1.84
C ASP A 75 16.74 6.32 -1.05
N GLN A 76 15.54 6.57 -0.50
CA GLN A 76 15.27 7.72 0.36
C GLN A 76 15.84 7.61 1.78
N VAL A 77 16.20 6.42 2.24
CA VAL A 77 16.82 6.22 3.57
C VAL A 77 18.33 6.51 3.52
N PHE A 78 18.92 6.53 2.32
CA PHE A 78 20.35 6.79 2.11
C PHE A 78 20.68 8.22 1.62
N ALA A 79 19.69 9.13 1.58
CA ALA A 79 19.85 10.52 1.15
C ALA A 79 19.49 11.49 2.29
#